data_AF-A0A9P4R6V2-F1
#
_entry.id   AF-A0A9P4R6V2-F1
#
_cell.length_a   1.000
_cell.length_b   1.000
_cell.length_c   1.000
_cell.angle_alpha   90.00
_cell.angle_beta   90.00
_cell.angle_gamma   90.00
#
_symmetry.space_group_name_H-M   'P 1'
#
loop_
_entity.id
_entity.type
_entity.pdbx_description
1 polymer ?
#
loop_
_entity_poly.entity_id
_entity_poly.type
_entity_poly.pdbx_seq_one_letter_code
_entity_poly.pdbx_strand_id
1 'polypeptide(L)'
;PTMAENPAKKLKPSTMDLKVTIPQAVVPDSAVTRARKAAATRFKSKLANPFPDEKEIRKAYPLKLLRHYSGDSPDALVTSVKTAAQPSTRVTELLRAFPKAERYKPDPKVTSIYKDEKAVLARNKDATASEAALKQALKLFAFPEECKQKTTRNAMRESGLDGEALMDETRGYPNTLPAWKKTRTGKFA
;
A
#
# COMPACT_ATOMS: atom_id res chain seq x y z
N PRO A 1 11.51 -0.20 79.09
CA PRO A 1 11.15 -1.48 78.45
C PRO A 1 10.30 -1.23 77.19
N THR A 2 11.02 -1.23 76.08
CA THR A 2 10.67 -1.22 74.65
C THR A 2 9.23 -1.61 74.27
N MET A 3 8.53 -0.70 73.58
CA MET A 3 7.36 -1.03 72.75
C MET A 3 7.84 -1.72 71.47
N ALA A 4 7.33 -2.92 71.18
CA ALA A 4 7.60 -3.63 69.94
C ALA A 4 6.55 -3.24 68.89
N GLU A 5 7.01 -2.56 67.83
CA GLU A 5 6.29 -2.31 66.60
C GLU A 5 6.02 -3.63 65.85
N ASN A 6 4.77 -3.84 65.45
CA ASN A 6 4.32 -4.99 64.69
C ASN A 6 4.43 -4.65 63.19
N PRO A 7 5.24 -5.32 62.36
CA PRO A 7 5.39 -4.93 60.96
C PRO A 7 4.19 -5.39 60.14
N ALA A 8 3.51 -4.42 59.53
CA ALA A 8 2.41 -4.65 58.59
C ALA A 8 2.88 -5.52 57.41
N LYS A 9 2.33 -6.74 57.30
CA LYS A 9 2.51 -7.63 56.15
C LYS A 9 1.92 -6.98 54.90
N LYS A 10 2.81 -6.55 53.98
CA LYS A 10 2.44 -6.10 52.63
C LYS A 10 1.92 -7.28 51.82
N LEU A 11 0.61 -7.34 51.58
CA LEU A 11 -0.02 -8.27 50.65
C LEU A 11 0.41 -7.92 49.22
N LYS A 12 1.04 -8.86 48.52
CA LYS A 12 1.42 -8.70 47.10
C LYS A 12 0.14 -8.74 46.24
N PRO A 13 0.01 -7.89 45.20
CA PRO A 13 -1.13 -7.94 44.30
C PRO A 13 -1.15 -9.27 43.54
N SER A 14 -2.25 -10.00 43.65
CA SER A 14 -2.53 -11.20 42.86
C SER A 14 -2.73 -10.79 41.40
N THR A 15 -1.73 -11.05 40.56
CA THR A 15 -1.86 -10.94 39.10
C THR A 15 -2.69 -12.13 38.63
N MET A 16 -3.99 -11.90 38.38
CA MET A 16 -4.81 -12.91 37.72
C MET A 16 -4.36 -13.09 36.27
N ASP A 17 -3.96 -14.31 35.93
CA ASP A 17 -3.67 -14.73 34.54
C ASP A 17 -5.00 -14.81 33.76
N LEU A 18 -5.45 -13.67 33.24
CA LEU A 18 -6.62 -13.57 32.38
C LEU A 18 -6.29 -14.13 31.00
N LYS A 19 -6.57 -15.42 30.78
CA LYS A 19 -6.58 -16.00 29.43
C LYS A 19 -7.86 -15.59 28.69
N VAL A 20 -7.70 -14.66 27.76
CA VAL A 20 -8.76 -14.30 26.80
C VAL A 20 -8.83 -15.39 25.73
N THR A 21 -9.80 -16.30 25.86
CA THR A 21 -10.09 -17.29 24.83
C THR A 21 -11.00 -16.65 23.78
N ILE A 22 -10.43 -16.26 22.62
CA ILE A 22 -11.21 -15.69 21.52
C ILE A 22 -12.03 -16.84 20.89
N PRO A 23 -13.38 -16.78 20.93
CA PRO A 23 -14.19 -17.81 20.28
C PRO A 23 -13.95 -17.75 18.77
N GLN A 24 -13.46 -18.86 18.20
CA GLN A 24 -13.35 -18.99 16.76
C GLN A 24 -14.76 -19.16 16.17
N ALA A 25 -15.16 -18.22 15.32
CA ALA A 25 -16.40 -18.36 14.55
C ALA A 25 -16.32 -19.63 13.69
N VAL A 26 -17.25 -20.55 13.90
CA VAL A 26 -17.43 -21.74 13.06
C VAL A 26 -18.04 -21.26 11.74
N VAL A 27 -17.17 -20.78 10.84
CA VAL A 27 -17.60 -20.44 9.48
C VAL A 27 -17.87 -21.76 8.75
N PRO A 28 -19.09 -22.00 8.24
CA PRO A 28 -19.36 -23.21 7.48
C PRO A 28 -18.38 -23.29 6.30
N ASP A 29 -17.71 -24.44 6.20
CA ASP A 29 -16.64 -24.68 5.24
C ASP A 29 -17.27 -24.94 3.85
N SER A 30 -17.79 -23.88 3.24
CA SER A 30 -18.29 -23.89 1.88
C SER A 30 -17.14 -24.06 0.88
N ALA A 31 -17.43 -24.59 -0.31
CA ALA A 31 -16.43 -24.71 -1.38
C ALA A 31 -15.73 -23.36 -1.66
N VAL A 32 -16.45 -22.25 -1.51
CA VAL A 32 -15.94 -20.88 -1.66
C VAL A 32 -14.94 -20.53 -0.57
N THR A 33 -15.21 -20.83 0.71
CA THR A 33 -14.27 -20.53 1.80
C THR A 33 -13.02 -21.41 1.71
N ARG A 34 -13.16 -22.66 1.28
CA ARG A 34 -12.03 -23.56 1.02
C ARG A 34 -11.16 -23.09 -0.13
N ALA A 35 -11.77 -22.65 -1.24
CA ALA A 35 -11.05 -22.06 -2.37
C ALA A 35 -10.31 -20.78 -1.96
N ARG A 36 -10.94 -19.90 -1.16
CA ARG A 36 -10.31 -18.69 -0.63
C ARG A 36 -9.14 -18.99 0.29
N LYS A 37 -9.29 -19.96 1.21
CA LYS A 37 -8.19 -20.43 2.08
C LYS A 37 -7.04 -21.00 1.26
N ALA A 38 -7.31 -21.82 0.25
CA ALA A 38 -6.30 -22.40 -0.63
C ALA A 38 -5.60 -21.36 -1.51
N ALA A 39 -6.30 -20.32 -1.97
CA ALA A 39 -5.67 -19.20 -2.65
C ALA A 39 -4.77 -18.42 -1.69
N ALA A 40 -5.25 -18.10 -0.48
CA ALA A 40 -4.47 -17.37 0.52
C ALA A 40 -3.18 -18.11 0.91
N THR A 41 -3.21 -19.44 1.05
CA THR A 41 -1.99 -20.22 1.33
C THR A 41 -0.98 -20.19 0.17
N ARG A 42 -1.44 -20.21 -1.09
CA ARG A 42 -0.57 -20.07 -2.27
C ARG A 42 0.14 -18.72 -2.33
N PHE A 43 -0.51 -17.65 -1.86
CA PHE A 43 0.06 -16.30 -1.86
C PHE A 43 0.85 -15.96 -0.59
N LYS A 44 0.77 -16.78 0.47
CA LYS A 44 1.43 -16.49 1.75
C LYS A 44 2.94 -16.27 1.63
N SER A 45 3.64 -17.06 0.82
CA SER A 45 5.08 -16.88 0.57
C SER A 45 5.40 -15.60 -0.20
N LYS A 46 4.52 -15.19 -1.12
CA LYS A 46 4.65 -13.96 -1.92
C LYS A 46 4.33 -12.69 -1.12
N LEU A 47 3.55 -12.81 -0.05
CA LEU A 47 3.27 -11.70 0.86
C LEU A 47 4.44 -11.45 1.83
N ALA A 48 5.24 -12.47 2.13
CA ALA A 48 6.42 -12.34 2.99
C ALA A 48 7.59 -11.64 2.29
N ASN A 49 7.73 -11.81 0.97
CA ASN A 49 8.71 -11.08 0.17
C ASN A 49 8.01 -10.37 -1.01
N PRO A 50 7.81 -9.04 -0.93
CA PRO A 50 7.04 -8.31 -1.93
C PRO A 50 7.76 -8.17 -3.27
N PHE A 51 9.06 -8.47 -3.34
CA PHE A 51 9.85 -8.37 -4.56
C PHE A 51 10.07 -9.75 -5.18
N PRO A 52 9.89 -9.89 -6.51
CA PRO A 52 10.11 -11.16 -7.20
C PRO A 52 11.59 -11.54 -7.15
N ASP A 53 11.86 -12.83 -6.98
CA ASP A 53 13.22 -13.36 -7.00
C ASP A 53 13.79 -13.36 -8.43
N GLU A 54 15.11 -13.38 -8.59
CA GLU A 54 15.76 -13.32 -9.91
C GLU A 54 15.32 -14.49 -10.81
N LYS A 55 15.05 -15.66 -10.21
CA LYS A 55 14.48 -16.83 -10.89
C LYS A 55 13.06 -16.57 -11.39
N GLU A 56 12.24 -15.85 -10.62
CA GLU A 56 10.87 -15.49 -11.01
C GLU A 56 10.89 -14.44 -12.12
N ILE A 57 11.78 -13.45 -12.04
CA ILE A 57 11.98 -12.43 -13.07
C ILE A 57 12.37 -13.10 -14.39
N ARG A 58 13.35 -14.02 -14.37
CA ARG A 58 13.79 -14.76 -15.56
C ARG A 58 12.68 -15.64 -16.17
N LYS A 59 11.82 -16.24 -15.35
CA LYS A 59 10.65 -17.00 -15.82
C LYS A 59 9.52 -16.13 -16.35
N ALA A 60 9.33 -14.94 -15.78
CA ALA A 60 8.28 -14.01 -16.18
C ALA A 60 8.61 -13.30 -17.50
N TYR A 61 9.90 -13.08 -17.80
CA TYR A 61 10.32 -12.33 -18.98
C TYR A 61 9.84 -12.96 -20.31
N PRO A 62 10.00 -14.29 -20.54
CA PRO A 62 9.43 -14.96 -21.72
C PRO A 62 7.91 -14.85 -21.80
N LEU A 63 7.22 -15.00 -20.67
CA LEU A 63 5.74 -14.92 -20.62
C LEU A 63 5.23 -13.50 -20.89
N LYS A 64 5.96 -12.48 -20.42
CA LYS A 64 5.68 -11.08 -20.71
C LYS A 64 5.89 -10.78 -22.19
N LEU A 65 6.95 -11.32 -22.81
CA LEU A 65 7.18 -11.21 -24.24
C LEU A 65 6.04 -11.87 -25.04
N LEU A 66 5.67 -13.11 -24.71
CA LEU A 66 4.58 -13.82 -25.38
C LEU A 66 3.22 -13.08 -25.31
N ARG A 67 2.93 -12.42 -24.18
CA ARG A 67 1.68 -11.67 -23.98
C ARG A 67 1.58 -10.39 -24.81
N HIS A 68 2.72 -9.80 -25.19
CA HIS A 68 2.76 -8.52 -25.90
C HIS A 68 3.16 -8.65 -27.38
N TYR A 69 3.71 -9.81 -27.77
CA TYR A 69 4.11 -10.12 -29.14
C TYR A 69 3.31 -11.30 -29.71
N SER A 70 2.05 -11.45 -29.32
CA SER A 70 1.09 -12.36 -29.96
C SER A 70 0.57 -11.75 -31.26
N GLY A 71 1.47 -11.41 -32.18
CA GLY A 71 1.16 -11.34 -33.60
C GLY A 71 1.48 -12.71 -34.20
N ASP A 72 0.71 -13.12 -35.20
CA ASP A 72 0.93 -14.39 -35.91
C ASP A 72 2.37 -14.48 -36.42
N SER A 73 3.21 -15.23 -35.71
CA SER A 73 4.49 -15.68 -36.24
C SER A 73 4.57 -17.20 -36.11
N PRO A 74 4.71 -17.93 -37.22
CA PRO A 74 4.78 -19.38 -37.22
C PRO A 74 6.09 -19.82 -36.58
N ASP A 75 6.04 -20.91 -35.80
CA ASP A 75 7.08 -21.92 -35.51
C ASP A 75 8.54 -21.62 -35.93
N ALA A 76 9.10 -20.50 -35.48
CA ALA A 76 10.53 -20.28 -35.52
C ALA A 76 11.06 -20.39 -34.09
N LEU A 77 11.71 -21.51 -33.79
CA LEU A 77 12.71 -21.59 -32.73
C LEU A 77 13.78 -20.54 -33.04
N VAL A 78 13.57 -19.31 -32.56
CA VAL A 78 14.57 -18.24 -32.60
C VAL A 78 15.67 -18.66 -31.63
N THR A 79 16.56 -19.50 -32.13
CA THR A 79 17.89 -19.69 -31.56
C THR A 79 18.59 -18.37 -31.82
N SER A 80 18.38 -17.38 -30.96
CA SER A 80 19.11 -16.13 -31.02
C SER A 80 20.55 -16.44 -30.62
N VAL A 81 21.33 -16.93 -31.58
CA VAL A 81 22.78 -16.84 -31.52
C VAL A 81 23.08 -15.35 -31.57
N LYS A 82 23.04 -14.71 -30.41
CA LYS A 82 23.61 -13.38 -30.26
C LYS A 82 25.09 -13.57 -30.51
N THR A 83 25.55 -13.31 -31.73
CA THR A 83 26.96 -13.11 -31.96
C THR A 83 27.38 -12.01 -30.99
N ALA A 84 28.42 -12.26 -30.19
CA ALA A 84 28.97 -11.25 -29.31
C ALA A 84 29.52 -10.14 -30.22
N ALA A 85 28.66 -9.18 -30.57
CA ALA A 85 29.03 -8.05 -31.39
C ALA A 85 30.03 -7.24 -30.59
N GLN A 86 31.30 -7.37 -30.96
CA GLN A 86 32.35 -6.54 -30.39
C GLN A 86 31.98 -5.09 -30.68
N PRO A 87 31.87 -4.23 -29.65
CA PRO A 87 31.49 -2.84 -29.86
C PRO A 87 32.53 -2.19 -30.76
N SER A 88 32.08 -1.50 -31.81
CA SER A 88 33.01 -0.84 -32.73
C SER A 88 33.81 0.23 -31.99
N THR A 89 35.11 0.30 -32.27
CA THR A 89 36.04 1.25 -31.64
C THR A 89 35.52 2.68 -31.72
N ARG A 90 35.02 3.07 -32.91
CA ARG A 90 34.37 4.36 -33.15
C ARG A 90 33.20 4.64 -32.20
N VAL A 91 32.32 3.67 -31.92
CA VAL A 91 31.18 3.87 -31.00
C VAL A 91 31.67 4.01 -29.57
N THR A 92 32.69 3.26 -29.16
CA THR A 92 33.26 3.37 -27.80
C THR A 92 33.95 4.71 -27.56
N GLU A 93 34.64 5.26 -28.56
CA GLU A 93 35.25 6.59 -28.51
C GLU A 93 34.18 7.69 -28.44
N LEU A 94 33.12 7.56 -29.23
CA LEU A 94 32.00 8.51 -29.26
C LEU A 94 31.27 8.51 -27.91
N LEU A 95 31.05 7.34 -27.31
CA LEU A 95 30.51 7.20 -25.95
C LEU A 95 31.41 7.83 -24.88
N ARG A 96 32.74 7.72 -25.03
CA ARG A 96 33.72 8.32 -24.11
C ARG A 96 33.79 9.84 -24.26
N ALA A 97 33.50 10.37 -25.45
CA ALA A 97 33.49 11.80 -25.74
C ALA A 97 32.26 12.53 -25.17
N PHE A 98 31.19 11.82 -24.78
CA PHE A 98 30.07 12.48 -24.13
C PHE A 98 30.45 12.97 -22.74
N PRO A 99 30.11 14.23 -22.39
CA PRO A 99 30.30 14.72 -21.05
C PRO A 99 29.50 13.84 -20.09
N LYS A 100 30.15 13.33 -19.05
CA LYS A 100 29.49 12.56 -18.00
C LYS A 100 28.51 13.49 -17.31
N ALA A 101 27.23 13.38 -17.63
CA ALA A 101 26.18 14.10 -16.91
C ALA A 101 26.32 13.76 -15.43
N GLU A 102 26.57 14.76 -14.60
CA GLU A 102 26.55 14.58 -13.15
C GLU A 102 25.17 14.06 -12.78
N ARG A 103 25.12 12.84 -12.23
CA ARG A 103 23.86 12.28 -11.75
C ARG A 103 23.30 13.27 -10.73
N TYR A 104 22.07 13.71 -10.95
CA TYR A 104 21.34 14.53 -9.98
C TYR A 104 21.44 13.86 -8.61
N LYS A 105 22.18 14.48 -7.69
CA LYS A 105 22.20 14.07 -6.29
C LYS A 105 21.05 14.82 -5.63
N PRO A 106 20.00 14.12 -5.16
CA PRO A 106 18.91 14.78 -4.46
C PRO A 106 19.48 15.55 -3.27
N ASP A 107 19.09 16.81 -3.16
CA ASP A 107 19.57 17.72 -2.14
C ASP A 107 19.23 17.13 -0.75
N PRO A 108 20.20 16.90 0.15
CA PRO A 108 19.96 16.21 1.43
C PRO A 108 19.01 16.96 2.37
N LYS A 109 18.70 18.23 2.07
CA LYS A 109 17.66 19.00 2.77
C LYS A 109 16.23 18.56 2.43
N VAL A 110 16.00 18.00 1.24
CA VAL A 110 14.66 17.52 0.85
C VAL A 110 14.33 16.20 1.56
N THR A 111 15.33 15.38 1.87
CA THR A 111 15.13 14.11 2.61
C THR A 111 14.88 14.34 4.12
N SER A 112 15.18 15.52 4.67
CA SER A 112 14.87 15.84 6.08
C SER A 112 13.41 16.23 6.31
N ILE A 113 12.67 16.63 5.28
CA ILE A 113 11.24 17.00 5.40
C ILE A 113 10.41 15.79 5.89
N TYR A 114 10.85 14.56 5.57
CA TYR A 114 10.19 13.31 5.96
C TYR A 114 10.65 12.75 7.30
N LYS A 115 11.61 13.38 8.00
CA LYS A 115 12.12 12.82 9.27
C LYS A 115 11.14 13.01 10.44
N ASP A 116 10.27 14.02 10.35
CA ASP A 116 9.35 14.41 11.42
C ASP A 116 7.87 14.26 11.03
N GLU A 117 7.51 13.20 10.30
CA GLU A 117 6.11 12.91 9.93
C GLU A 117 5.16 12.93 11.14
N LYS A 118 5.63 12.46 12.30
CA LYS A 118 4.86 12.49 13.56
C LYS A 118 4.56 13.92 14.02
N ALA A 119 5.54 14.83 13.92
CA ALA A 119 5.36 16.22 14.33
C ALA A 119 4.44 16.96 13.36
N VAL A 120 4.59 16.70 12.06
CA VAL A 120 3.69 17.24 11.02
C VAL A 120 2.26 16.74 11.24
N LEU A 121 2.08 15.46 11.54
CA LEU A 121 0.77 14.89 11.84
C LEU A 121 0.16 15.51 13.10
N ALA A 122 0.94 15.72 14.17
CA ALA A 122 0.47 16.37 15.39
C ALA A 122 -0.02 17.79 15.09
N ARG A 123 0.80 18.60 14.39
CA ARG A 123 0.43 19.97 14.01
C ARG A 123 -0.83 20.01 13.14
N ASN A 124 -0.99 19.07 12.20
CA ASN A 124 -2.18 18.97 11.37
C ASN A 124 -3.42 18.62 12.21
N LYS A 125 -3.30 17.70 13.17
CA LYS A 125 -4.40 17.37 14.09
C LYS A 125 -4.83 18.58 14.91
N ASP A 126 -3.88 19.36 15.42
CA ASP A 126 -4.15 20.58 16.19
C ASP A 126 -4.85 21.63 15.32
N ALA A 127 -4.38 21.82 14.07
CA ALA A 127 -5.00 22.73 13.11
C ALA A 127 -6.43 22.32 12.73
N THR A 128 -6.71 21.02 12.72
CA THR A 128 -8.05 20.46 12.45
C THR A 128 -8.79 20.03 13.72
N ALA A 129 -8.45 20.57 14.90
CA ALA A 129 -9.13 20.19 16.14
C ALA A 129 -10.53 20.80 16.27
N SER A 130 -10.74 22.00 15.71
CA SER A 130 -12.03 22.68 15.76
C SER A 130 -13.02 22.13 14.73
N GLU A 131 -14.30 22.12 15.07
CA GLU A 131 -15.35 21.64 14.18
C GLU A 131 -15.45 22.47 12.89
N ALA A 132 -15.26 23.79 13.00
CA ALA A 132 -15.22 24.68 11.84
C ALA A 132 -14.04 24.37 10.92
N ALA A 133 -12.85 24.11 11.48
CA ALA A 133 -11.68 23.73 10.70
C ALA A 133 -11.85 22.36 10.06
N LEU A 134 -12.47 21.39 10.73
CA LEU A 134 -12.81 20.09 10.16
C LEU A 134 -13.78 20.23 8.98
N LYS A 135 -14.84 21.02 9.14
CA LYS A 135 -15.80 21.29 8.06
C LYS A 135 -15.10 21.93 6.86
N GLN A 136 -14.23 22.91 7.09
CA GLN A 136 -13.48 23.56 6.02
C GLN A 136 -12.47 22.62 5.35
N ALA A 137 -11.71 21.86 6.13
CA ALA A 137 -10.76 20.88 5.62
C ALA A 137 -11.48 19.83 4.76
N LEU A 138 -12.58 19.26 5.25
CA LEU A 138 -13.37 18.30 4.51
C LEU A 138 -13.92 18.90 3.22
N LYS A 139 -14.38 20.15 3.22
CA LYS A 139 -14.81 20.85 2.00
C LYS A 139 -13.67 21.03 0.99
N LEU A 140 -12.45 21.33 1.45
CA LEU A 140 -11.28 21.50 0.59
C LEU A 140 -10.77 20.15 0.03
N PHE A 141 -10.90 19.06 0.80
CA PHE A 141 -10.49 17.71 0.39
C PHE A 141 -11.58 16.95 -0.38
N ALA A 142 -12.85 17.35 -0.24
CA ALA A 142 -13.96 16.84 -1.03
C ALA A 142 -13.84 17.42 -2.44
N PHE A 143 -13.01 16.81 -3.27
CA PHE A 143 -12.85 17.18 -4.67
C PHE A 143 -14.18 17.01 -5.42
N PRO A 144 -14.77 18.08 -6.00
CA PRO A 144 -15.80 17.96 -7.02
C PRO A 144 -15.09 17.78 -8.36
N GLU A 145 -14.37 16.67 -8.54
CA GLU A 145 -13.73 16.42 -9.84
C GLU A 145 -14.73 15.70 -10.76
N GLU A 146 -15.20 16.44 -11.77
CA GLU A 146 -15.91 15.89 -12.92
C GLU A 146 -14.96 14.92 -13.64
N CYS A 147 -15.07 13.63 -13.31
CA CYS A 147 -14.28 12.57 -13.90
C CYS A 147 -14.50 12.50 -15.41
N LYS A 148 -13.58 13.09 -16.19
CA LYS A 148 -13.39 12.67 -17.59
C LYS A 148 -12.82 11.25 -17.54
N GLN A 149 -13.72 10.28 -17.78
CA GLN A 149 -13.59 8.82 -17.65
C GLN A 149 -12.29 8.14 -18.13
N LYS A 150 -11.38 8.81 -18.84
CA LYS A 150 -10.35 8.11 -19.63
C LYS A 150 -8.98 8.01 -18.98
N THR A 151 -8.63 8.84 -18.01
CA THR A 151 -7.35 8.70 -17.31
C THR A 151 -7.39 9.57 -16.09
N THR A 152 -7.18 9.03 -14.89
CA THR A 152 -6.56 9.78 -13.78
C THR A 152 -6.47 8.93 -12.52
N ARG A 153 -5.47 9.28 -11.71
CA ARG A 153 -5.20 8.93 -10.31
C ARG A 153 -6.43 8.60 -9.43
N ASN A 154 -7.62 9.10 -9.74
CA ASN A 154 -8.83 8.84 -8.97
C ASN A 154 -9.33 7.40 -9.12
N ALA A 155 -9.26 6.79 -10.31
CA ALA A 155 -9.58 5.37 -10.47
C ALA A 155 -8.68 4.50 -9.58
N MET A 156 -7.41 4.90 -9.39
CA MET A 156 -6.48 4.21 -8.47
C MET A 156 -6.79 4.50 -6.99
N ARG A 157 -7.31 5.69 -6.66
CA ARG A 157 -7.73 6.01 -5.28
C ARG A 157 -9.00 5.27 -4.90
N GLU A 158 -9.95 5.17 -5.82
CA GLU A 158 -11.23 4.50 -5.64
C GLU A 158 -11.11 2.98 -5.70
N SER A 159 -10.14 2.43 -6.44
CA SER A 159 -9.91 0.97 -6.46
C SER A 159 -9.54 0.37 -5.10
N GLY A 160 -9.09 1.19 -4.15
CA GLY A 160 -8.82 0.77 -2.77
C GLY A 160 -10.04 0.88 -1.84
N LEU A 161 -11.16 1.40 -2.31
CA LEU A 161 -12.39 1.56 -1.55
C LEU A 161 -13.41 0.51 -1.97
N ASP A 162 -14.31 0.16 -1.06
CA ASP A 162 -15.37 -0.81 -1.34
C ASP A 162 -16.37 -0.24 -2.36
N GLY A 163 -16.60 -1.01 -3.43
CA GLY A 163 -17.51 -0.63 -4.50
C GLY A 163 -18.95 -0.52 -4.03
N GLU A 164 -19.39 -1.39 -3.12
CA GLU A 164 -20.74 -1.34 -2.55
C GLU A 164 -20.93 -0.05 -1.74
N ALA A 165 -19.96 0.29 -0.89
CA ALA A 165 -19.97 1.51 -0.11
C ALA A 165 -19.95 2.79 -0.98
N LEU A 166 -19.25 2.77 -2.12
CA LEU A 166 -19.29 3.85 -3.13
C LEU A 166 -20.67 3.98 -3.78
N MET A 167 -21.31 2.86 -4.11
CA MET A 167 -22.67 2.86 -4.64
C MET A 167 -23.69 3.35 -3.61
N ASP A 168 -23.54 2.96 -2.35
CA ASP A 168 -24.38 3.44 -1.25
C ASP A 168 -24.23 4.94 -1.05
N GLU A 169 -23.01 5.48 -1.10
CA GLU A 169 -22.77 6.92 -1.04
C GLU A 169 -23.45 7.67 -2.19
N THR A 170 -23.34 7.16 -3.42
CA THR A 170 -24.04 7.76 -4.57
C THR A 170 -25.55 7.66 -4.48
N ARG A 171 -26.09 6.74 -3.68
CA ARG A 171 -27.53 6.64 -3.38
C ARG A 171 -27.95 7.41 -2.12
N GLY A 172 -26.99 7.85 -1.30
CA GLY A 172 -27.23 8.50 -0.01
C GLY A 172 -27.49 7.54 1.15
N TYR A 173 -27.15 6.26 1.02
CA TYR A 173 -27.29 5.27 2.09
C TYR A 173 -26.09 5.26 3.04
N PRO A 174 -26.31 4.96 4.34
CA PRO A 174 -25.22 4.84 5.31
C PRO A 174 -24.15 3.85 4.84
N ASN A 175 -22.89 4.28 4.85
CA ASN A 175 -21.76 3.46 4.39
C ASN A 175 -20.52 3.65 5.27
N THR A 176 -19.49 2.83 5.02
CA THR A 176 -18.22 2.79 5.78
C THR A 176 -17.11 3.61 5.14
N LEU A 177 -17.41 4.46 4.15
CA LEU A 177 -16.38 5.26 3.48
C LEU A 177 -15.73 6.29 4.42
N PRO A 178 -14.48 6.68 4.13
CA PRO A 178 -13.83 7.78 4.83
C PRO A 178 -14.60 9.10 4.68
N ALA A 179 -14.59 9.93 5.72
CA ALA A 179 -15.33 11.20 5.76
C ALA A 179 -15.02 12.15 4.60
N TRP A 180 -13.78 12.15 4.08
CA TRP A 180 -13.38 12.97 2.93
C TRP A 180 -14.00 12.52 1.60
N LYS A 181 -14.52 11.28 1.51
CA LYS A 181 -15.20 10.75 0.33
C LYS A 181 -16.73 10.82 0.45
N LYS A 182 -17.25 11.00 1.67
CA LYS A 182 -18.67 11.13 1.96
C LYS A 182 -19.16 12.54 1.67
N THR A 183 -19.71 12.75 0.48
CA THR A 183 -20.27 14.02 0.04
C THR A 183 -21.75 14.17 0.34
N ARG A 184 -22.47 13.07 0.59
CA ARG A 184 -23.91 12.99 0.88
C ARG A 184 -24.21 12.44 2.26
N THR A 185 -23.45 11.44 2.72
CA THR A 185 -23.71 10.78 4.02
C THR A 185 -22.80 11.28 5.14
N GLY A 186 -21.92 12.24 4.84
CA GLY A 186 -20.95 12.79 5.78
C GLY A 186 -21.61 13.67 6.85
N LYS A 187 -20.97 13.80 8.02
CA LYS A 187 -21.47 14.65 9.12
C LYS A 187 -21.70 16.12 8.69
N PHE A 188 -20.95 16.58 7.71
CA PHE A 188 -20.97 17.96 7.22
C PHE A 188 -21.40 18.08 5.74
N ALA A 189 -22.01 17.01 5.20
CA ALA A 189 -22.57 16.98 3.85
C ALA A 189 -23.80 17.90 3.72
#